data_AF-A0A1Y3QUP3-F1
#
_entry.id   AF-A0A1Y3QUP3-F1
#
_cell.length_a   1.000
_cell.length_b   1.000
_cell.length_c   1.000
_cell.angle_alpha   90.00
_cell.angle_beta   90.00
_cell.angle_gamma   90.00
#
_symmetry.space_group_name_H-M   'P 1'
#
loop_
_entity.id
_entity.type
_entity.pdbx_description
1 polymer ?
#
loop_
_entity_poly.entity_id
_entity_poly.type
_entity_poly.pdbx_seq_one_letter_code
_entity_poly.pdbx_strand_id
1 'polypeptide(L)'
;MSVHVLLDTVFFAASLPVADQQRVLLVPPNRSLHVGDTVFLRNSAGDLTWVADVLAVGEVDACETWNSEEPAPRQRHALLGYLARIHPGVLPRGTSRLTARWVTLNRRTLPGTLPWWDTGLLIYHSTLRLIEGLLSPDEVQKAMELGYLVRHPSGHWVIPHGEARKRILVHVLGHELACGLCGGPIAALEEATQDHIIPVSQGGPDALANVQLAHRSCNELKGNALPEQYPPFFPRPGDEAAGWYDRTSRRTRNGRGGRHTRHQRGYGAAPTAAFQAQPRDLPVTLPTPTDTAVSPAPPPASPPSQPAIGGTKATGGNGRPSNGNAQAATGGPLPTPAKPQGASASSGSQGSHPPAGSPQVPADAKETTPSEAAGREPVRDDPAWLAAVQGADLPQLQVLSREPNWATRTATLRTLEQLPRTKAGAARNQGTLLAEASGPKGHFRLLEWQGDHVLVEERGRRQTLHLVKMVHAITPRAYVWYLSRFGRTSPLAVAMALLPLWQKGTTDEHGRLPVSKSGQQFVVVIEDHRVVECDEELSLAS
;
A
#
# COMPACT_ATOMS: atom_id res chain seq x y z
N MET A 1 -19.03 16.75 3.59
CA MET A 1 -18.16 15.79 2.88
C MET A 1 -18.13 16.18 1.42
N SER A 2 -17.12 16.94 1.04
CA SER A 2 -16.67 17.15 -0.33
C SER A 2 -15.53 16.19 -0.65
N VAL A 3 -15.35 15.87 -1.93
CA VAL A 3 -14.24 15.06 -2.39
C VAL A 3 -13.26 15.93 -3.15
N HIS A 4 -11.98 15.88 -2.76
CA HIS A 4 -10.91 16.64 -3.41
C HIS A 4 -9.93 15.68 -4.07
N VAL A 5 -9.46 16.03 -5.26
CA VAL A 5 -8.44 15.28 -5.99
C VAL A 5 -7.25 16.17 -6.28
N LEU A 6 -6.11 15.83 -5.69
CA LEU A 6 -4.86 16.58 -5.77
C LEU A 6 -3.81 15.77 -6.55
N LEU A 7 -2.92 16.45 -7.26
CA LEU A 7 -1.73 15.82 -7.82
C LEU A 7 -0.77 15.45 -6.67
N ASP A 8 -0.32 14.20 -6.61
CA ASP A 8 0.50 13.67 -5.50
C ASP A 8 1.79 14.47 -5.29
N THR A 9 2.52 14.79 -6.35
CA THR A 9 3.70 15.68 -6.31
C THR A 9 3.43 17.05 -5.70
N VAL A 10 2.23 17.61 -5.89
CA VAL A 10 1.82 18.89 -5.28
C VAL A 10 1.52 18.70 -3.82
N PHE A 11 0.77 17.66 -3.49
CA PHE A 11 0.42 17.34 -2.12
C PHE A 11 1.66 17.10 -1.26
N PHE A 12 2.61 16.26 -1.71
CA PHE A 12 3.81 15.97 -0.94
C PHE A 12 4.79 17.15 -0.86
N ALA A 13 4.81 18.06 -1.83
CA ALA A 13 5.58 19.30 -1.76
C ALA A 13 4.94 20.36 -0.84
N ALA A 14 3.61 20.43 -0.79
CA ALA A 14 2.85 21.41 0.00
C ALA A 14 2.42 20.89 1.39
N SER A 15 2.93 19.74 1.83
CA SER A 15 2.59 19.17 3.14
C SER A 15 3.80 18.63 3.88
N LEU A 16 3.76 18.72 5.21
CA LEU A 16 4.78 18.22 6.12
C LEU A 16 4.28 16.97 6.87
N PRO A 17 5.10 15.91 7.02
CA PRO A 17 4.75 14.78 7.87
C PRO A 17 4.80 15.20 9.35
N VAL A 18 3.79 14.79 10.13
CA VAL A 18 3.72 15.10 11.58
C VAL A 18 3.61 13.85 12.46
N ALA A 19 3.06 12.75 11.92
CA ALA A 19 3.06 11.43 12.54
C ALA A 19 2.95 10.35 11.45
N ASP A 20 2.93 9.06 11.83
CA ASP A 20 2.66 7.99 10.88
C ASP A 20 1.29 8.20 10.21
N GLN A 21 1.26 8.07 8.88
CA GLN A 21 0.10 8.35 8.03
C GLN A 21 -0.55 9.74 8.17
N GLN A 22 0.07 10.71 8.86
CA GLN A 22 -0.49 12.04 9.09
C GLN A 22 0.40 13.14 8.55
N ARG A 23 -0.22 14.11 7.87
CA ARG A 23 0.47 15.25 7.25
C ARG A 23 -0.33 16.52 7.42
N VAL A 24 0.35 17.63 7.70
CA VAL A 24 -0.24 18.96 7.65
C VAL A 24 -0.04 19.53 6.25
N LEU A 25 -1.14 19.81 5.55
CA LEU A 25 -1.20 20.40 4.22
C LEU A 25 -1.47 21.90 4.32
N LEU A 26 -0.64 22.71 3.66
CA LEU A 26 -0.92 24.13 3.43
C LEU A 26 -2.08 24.25 2.42
N VAL A 27 -3.17 24.89 2.83
CA VAL A 27 -4.38 25.07 2.02
C VAL A 27 -4.33 26.45 1.34
N PRO A 28 -4.31 26.51 -0.01
CA PRO A 28 -4.32 27.78 -0.73
C PRO A 28 -5.54 28.64 -0.38
N PRO A 29 -5.44 29.98 -0.34
CA PRO A 29 -6.53 30.86 0.09
C PRO A 29 -7.78 30.81 -0.81
N ASN A 30 -7.65 30.30 -2.04
CA ASN A 30 -8.75 30.06 -2.98
C ASN A 30 -9.28 28.61 -2.95
N ARG A 31 -9.02 27.87 -1.87
CA ARG A 31 -9.48 26.51 -1.61
C ARG A 31 -10.02 26.39 -0.20
N SER A 32 -10.99 25.50 -0.03
CA SER A 32 -11.53 25.11 1.28
C SER A 32 -11.45 23.59 1.44
N LEU A 33 -11.00 23.18 2.61
CA LEU A 33 -11.13 21.82 3.15
C LEU A 33 -11.95 21.94 4.44
N HIS A 34 -12.75 20.92 4.73
CA HIS A 34 -13.52 20.83 5.96
C HIS A 34 -13.25 19.49 6.63
N VAL A 35 -13.43 19.41 7.95
CA VAL A 35 -13.30 18.14 8.68
C VAL A 35 -14.30 17.12 8.13
N GLY A 36 -13.82 15.91 7.85
CA GLY A 36 -14.60 14.87 7.19
C GLY A 36 -14.74 15.02 5.66
N ASP A 37 -14.01 15.93 5.02
CA ASP A 37 -13.76 15.85 3.58
C ASP A 37 -12.70 14.76 3.29
N THR A 38 -12.84 14.07 2.16
CA THR A 38 -11.88 13.04 1.72
C THR A 38 -11.02 13.58 0.58
N VAL A 39 -9.71 13.37 0.69
CA VAL A 39 -8.70 13.81 -0.26
C VAL A 39 -8.09 12.60 -0.95
N PHE A 40 -8.33 12.46 -2.26
CA PHE A 40 -7.60 11.53 -3.10
C PHE A 40 -6.38 12.20 -3.72
N LEU A 41 -5.29 11.44 -3.81
CA LEU A 41 -4.11 11.84 -4.57
C LEU A 41 -4.07 11.05 -5.87
N ARG A 42 -3.59 11.69 -6.93
CA ARG A 42 -3.35 11.06 -8.23
C ARG A 42 -1.95 11.38 -8.75
N ASN A 43 -1.39 10.48 -9.55
CA ASN A 43 -0.15 10.74 -10.29
C ASN A 43 -0.40 11.59 -11.56
N SER A 44 0.69 11.90 -12.28
CA SER A 44 0.64 12.62 -13.57
C SER A 44 -0.10 11.87 -14.68
N ALA A 45 -0.16 10.53 -14.64
CA ALA A 45 -0.95 9.71 -15.57
C ALA A 45 -2.46 9.75 -15.26
N GLY A 46 -2.86 10.25 -14.09
CA GLY A 46 -4.25 10.34 -13.63
C GLY A 46 -4.72 9.16 -12.77
N ASP A 47 -3.85 8.18 -12.47
CA ASP A 47 -4.16 7.10 -11.56
C ASP A 47 -4.23 7.58 -10.11
N LEU A 48 -5.23 7.11 -9.37
CA LEU A 48 -5.32 7.34 -7.92
C LEU A 48 -4.20 6.57 -7.23
N THR A 49 -3.40 7.26 -6.41
CA THR A 49 -2.23 6.72 -5.71
C THR A 49 -2.40 6.67 -4.20
N TRP A 50 -3.23 7.55 -3.63
CA TRP A 50 -3.51 7.60 -2.19
C TRP A 50 -4.91 8.13 -1.89
N VAL A 51 -5.38 7.89 -0.67
CA VAL A 51 -6.51 8.58 -0.04
C VAL A 51 -6.17 8.97 1.39
N ALA A 52 -6.70 10.09 1.87
CA ALA A 52 -6.61 10.53 3.26
C ALA A 52 -7.86 11.34 3.64
N ASP A 53 -8.19 11.36 4.92
CA ASP A 53 -9.30 12.16 5.45
C ASP A 53 -8.79 13.43 6.13
N VAL A 54 -9.56 14.51 6.01
CA VAL A 54 -9.32 15.77 6.74
C VAL A 54 -9.77 15.60 8.18
N LEU A 55 -8.82 15.51 9.11
CA LEU A 55 -9.07 15.32 10.55
C LEU A 55 -9.28 16.65 11.28
N ALA A 56 -8.53 17.69 10.90
CA ALA A 56 -8.66 19.03 11.45
C ALA A 56 -8.33 20.09 10.39
N VAL A 57 -8.88 21.30 10.56
CA VAL A 57 -8.55 22.48 9.76
C VAL A 57 -8.37 23.65 10.71
N GLY A 58 -7.34 24.47 10.49
CA GLY A 58 -7.04 25.63 11.34
C GLY A 58 -6.28 26.70 10.58
N GLU A 59 -6.05 27.82 11.24
CA GLU A 59 -5.18 28.91 10.77
C GLU A 59 -3.98 29.00 11.70
N VAL A 60 -2.79 29.08 11.10
CA VAL A 60 -1.52 29.16 11.82
C VAL A 60 -0.71 30.30 11.20
N ASP A 61 -0.04 31.06 12.05
CA ASP A 61 0.89 32.11 11.66
C ASP A 61 2.08 31.48 10.90
N ALA A 62 2.43 32.02 9.72
CA ALA A 62 3.46 31.44 8.87
C ALA A 62 4.82 31.32 9.61
N CYS A 63 5.46 30.13 9.51
CA CYS A 63 6.72 29.86 10.21
C CYS A 63 7.87 30.78 9.78
N GLU A 64 7.82 31.31 8.55
CA GLU A 64 8.81 32.25 7.99
C GLU A 64 8.90 33.56 8.79
N THR A 65 7.84 33.90 9.53
CA THR A 65 7.70 35.15 10.30
C THR A 65 7.86 34.97 11.82
N TRP A 66 8.26 33.79 12.31
CA TRP A 66 8.51 33.58 13.75
C TRP A 66 9.72 34.36 14.30
N ASN A 67 10.58 34.88 13.42
CA ASN A 67 11.75 35.71 13.74
C ASN A 67 11.62 37.17 13.26
N SER A 68 10.43 37.62 12.81
CA SER A 68 10.19 38.98 12.32
C SER A 68 9.25 39.76 13.24
N GLU A 69 9.49 41.06 13.40
CA GLU A 69 8.59 41.95 14.14
C GLU A 69 7.27 42.27 13.37
N GLU A 70 7.20 41.91 12.09
CA GLU A 70 5.97 42.03 11.29
C GLU A 70 4.97 40.89 11.57
N PRO A 71 3.66 41.19 11.66
CA PRO A 71 2.64 40.18 11.93
C PRO A 71 2.51 39.20 10.76
N ALA A 72 2.72 37.92 11.08
CA ALA A 72 2.62 36.80 10.16
C ALA A 72 1.33 36.79 9.33
N PRO A 73 1.38 36.57 8.00
CA PRO A 73 0.18 36.26 7.24
C PRO A 73 -0.36 34.90 7.69
N ARG A 74 -1.57 34.88 8.27
CA ARG A 74 -2.23 33.64 8.70
C ARG A 74 -2.51 32.74 7.52
N GLN A 75 -1.93 31.55 7.56
CA GLN A 75 -2.10 30.53 6.54
C GLN A 75 -3.03 29.43 7.03
N ARG A 76 -3.93 28.98 6.15
CA ARG A 76 -4.84 27.87 6.41
C ARG A 76 -4.12 26.55 6.26
N HIS A 77 -4.28 25.69 7.25
CA HIS A 77 -3.66 24.37 7.31
C HIS A 77 -4.73 23.31 7.55
N ALA A 78 -4.56 22.15 6.92
CA ALA A 78 -5.40 20.97 7.15
C ALA A 78 -4.54 19.80 7.63
N LEU A 79 -4.87 19.23 8.78
CA LEU A 79 -4.32 17.95 9.22
C LEU A 79 -5.04 16.84 8.46
N LEU A 80 -4.33 16.19 7.53
CA LEU A 80 -4.78 14.95 6.91
C LEU A 80 -4.27 13.77 7.72
N GLY A 81 -5.09 12.72 7.82
CA GLY A 81 -4.72 11.46 8.45
C GLY A 81 -5.27 10.24 7.74
N TYR A 82 -4.88 9.07 8.24
CA TYR A 82 -5.16 7.77 7.62
C TYR A 82 -4.73 7.71 6.14
N LEU A 83 -3.61 8.37 5.81
CA LEU A 83 -3.03 8.37 4.47
C LEU A 83 -2.73 6.93 4.03
N ALA A 84 -3.61 6.38 3.20
CA ALA A 84 -3.61 5.01 2.74
C ALA A 84 -3.25 4.95 1.26
N ARG A 85 -2.38 4.01 0.90
CA ARG A 85 -1.97 3.81 -0.49
C ARG A 85 -3.08 3.13 -1.29
N ILE A 86 -3.27 3.55 -2.53
CA ILE A 86 -4.07 2.88 -3.53
C ILE A 86 -3.10 2.27 -4.55
N HIS A 87 -3.20 0.97 -4.79
CA HIS A 87 -2.42 0.32 -5.86
C HIS A 87 -3.21 0.32 -7.17
N PRO A 88 -2.52 0.38 -8.34
CA PRO A 88 -3.17 0.26 -9.64
C PRO A 88 -4.04 -1.01 -9.72
N GLY A 89 -5.24 -0.89 -10.26
CA GLY A 89 -6.19 -2.00 -10.41
C GLY A 89 -7.07 -2.30 -9.19
N VAL A 90 -6.75 -1.79 -7.99
CA VAL A 90 -7.58 -2.00 -6.78
C VAL A 90 -8.94 -1.31 -6.87
N LEU A 91 -8.99 -0.13 -7.51
CA LEU A 91 -10.20 0.66 -7.69
C LEU A 91 -10.51 0.83 -9.19
N PRO A 92 -11.79 0.73 -9.62
CA PRO A 92 -12.17 1.01 -11.01
C PRO A 92 -11.78 2.43 -11.42
N ARG A 93 -11.10 2.56 -12.56
CA ARG A 93 -10.64 3.84 -13.12
C ARG A 93 -11.83 4.67 -13.63
N GLY A 94 -11.80 5.97 -13.31
CA GLY A 94 -12.68 6.95 -13.94
C GLY A 94 -12.28 7.27 -15.39
N THR A 95 -13.20 7.90 -16.12
CA THR A 95 -13.00 8.40 -17.50
C THR A 95 -12.54 9.86 -17.55
N SER A 96 -12.70 10.61 -16.46
CA SER A 96 -12.35 12.03 -16.37
C SER A 96 -10.83 12.26 -16.34
N ARG A 97 -10.32 12.92 -17.37
CA ARG A 97 -8.95 13.47 -17.37
C ARG A 97 -8.93 14.82 -16.67
N LEU A 98 -8.57 14.82 -15.39
CA LEU A 98 -8.37 16.05 -14.63
C LEU A 98 -7.07 16.74 -15.08
N THR A 99 -7.11 18.01 -15.46
CA THR A 99 -5.93 18.79 -15.86
C THR A 99 -5.38 19.62 -14.69
N ALA A 100 -6.25 20.20 -13.86
CA ALA A 100 -5.84 21.03 -12.73
C ALA A 100 -5.16 20.22 -11.61
N ARG A 101 -4.20 20.86 -10.92
CA ARG A 101 -3.41 20.29 -9.81
C ARG A 101 -4.23 20.03 -8.54
N TRP A 102 -5.34 20.74 -8.35
CA TRP A 102 -6.33 20.55 -7.28
C TRP A 102 -7.73 20.75 -7.85
N VAL A 103 -8.56 19.72 -7.78
CA VAL A 103 -9.97 19.73 -8.18
C VAL A 103 -10.86 19.31 -7.02
N THR A 104 -11.81 20.15 -6.63
CA THR A 104 -12.93 19.73 -5.76
C THR A 104 -14.01 19.16 -6.67
N LEU A 105 -14.38 17.89 -6.48
CA LEU A 105 -15.37 17.22 -7.30
C LEU A 105 -16.78 17.66 -6.89
N ASN A 106 -17.61 17.96 -7.87
CA ASN A 106 -19.04 18.17 -7.69
C ASN A 106 -19.83 16.95 -8.22
N ARG A 107 -21.15 16.94 -8.00
CA ARG A 107 -22.04 15.84 -8.40
C ARG A 107 -22.01 15.49 -9.90
N ARG A 108 -21.56 16.39 -10.78
CA ARG A 108 -21.41 16.12 -12.23
C ARG A 108 -20.05 15.48 -12.56
N THR A 109 -18.98 15.89 -11.88
CA THR A 109 -17.61 15.37 -12.12
C THR A 109 -17.30 14.10 -11.32
N LEU A 110 -18.04 13.85 -10.23
CA LEU A 110 -17.88 12.68 -9.36
C LEU A 110 -17.97 11.36 -10.14
N PRO A 111 -19.05 11.02 -10.86
CA PRO A 111 -19.16 9.73 -11.54
C PRO A 111 -18.12 9.51 -12.64
N GLY A 112 -17.66 10.59 -13.28
CA GLY A 112 -16.58 10.52 -14.27
C GLY A 112 -15.21 10.28 -13.66
N THR A 113 -14.97 10.69 -12.41
CA THR A 113 -13.66 10.56 -11.74
C THR A 113 -13.59 9.34 -10.84
N LEU A 114 -14.66 9.10 -10.07
CA LEU A 114 -14.84 8.05 -9.08
C LEU A 114 -16.18 7.34 -9.38
N PRO A 115 -16.24 6.46 -10.40
CA PRO A 115 -17.49 5.87 -10.87
C PRO A 115 -18.20 4.97 -9.85
N TRP A 116 -17.51 4.60 -8.79
CA TRP A 116 -17.95 3.77 -7.67
C TRP A 116 -18.34 4.58 -6.42
N TRP A 117 -18.19 5.90 -6.41
CA TRP A 117 -18.35 6.72 -5.19
C TRP A 117 -19.72 6.58 -4.51
N ASP A 118 -20.80 6.49 -5.30
CA ASP A 118 -22.16 6.36 -4.78
C ASP A 118 -22.57 4.90 -4.52
N THR A 119 -21.75 3.92 -4.89
CA THR A 119 -22.11 2.47 -4.90
C THR A 119 -21.14 1.56 -4.16
N GLY A 120 -19.96 2.05 -3.78
CA GLY A 120 -18.91 1.27 -3.11
C GLY A 120 -18.27 2.04 -1.96
N LEU A 121 -18.11 1.35 -0.84
CA LEU A 121 -17.41 1.80 0.35
C LEU A 121 -15.94 1.34 0.29
N LEU A 122 -15.01 2.25 0.58
CA LEU A 122 -13.59 1.92 0.66
C LEU A 122 -13.31 1.00 1.85
N ILE A 123 -12.64 -0.12 1.58
CA ILE A 123 -12.20 -1.06 2.60
C ILE A 123 -10.70 -0.92 2.81
N TYR A 124 -10.31 -0.73 4.05
CA TYR A 124 -8.92 -0.54 4.46
C TYR A 124 -8.32 -1.86 4.94
N HIS A 125 -7.00 -1.98 4.75
CA HIS A 125 -6.19 -3.01 5.39
C HIS A 125 -6.21 -2.85 6.92
N SER A 126 -5.95 -3.92 7.68
CA SER A 126 -5.86 -3.92 9.16
C SER A 126 -4.95 -2.83 9.76
N THR A 127 -3.96 -2.39 9.00
CA THR A 127 -2.96 -1.37 9.37
C THR A 127 -3.30 0.03 8.87
N LEU A 128 -4.43 0.22 8.17
CA LEU A 128 -4.87 1.45 7.50
C LEU A 128 -3.90 2.04 6.45
N ARG A 129 -2.76 1.41 6.17
CA ARG A 129 -1.74 1.90 5.21
C ARG A 129 -2.07 1.67 3.75
N LEU A 130 -3.13 0.91 3.47
CA LEU A 130 -3.49 0.38 2.16
C LEU A 130 -5.01 0.26 2.04
N ILE A 131 -5.53 0.58 0.86
CA ILE A 131 -6.88 0.20 0.45
C ILE A 131 -6.87 -1.23 -0.10
N GLU A 132 -7.69 -2.10 0.48
CA GLU A 132 -7.89 -3.50 0.09
C GLU A 132 -8.75 -3.61 -1.19
N GLY A 133 -9.74 -2.72 -1.32
CA GLY A 133 -10.70 -2.71 -2.41
C GLY A 133 -11.96 -1.91 -2.07
N LEU A 134 -13.04 -2.25 -2.77
CA LEU A 134 -14.38 -1.71 -2.55
C LEU A 134 -15.35 -2.85 -2.25
N LEU A 135 -16.32 -2.58 -1.37
CA LEU A 135 -17.50 -3.41 -1.19
C LEU A 135 -18.74 -2.52 -1.30
N SER A 136 -19.82 -3.01 -1.88
CA SER A 136 -21.12 -2.34 -1.84
C SER A 136 -21.67 -2.26 -0.40
N PRO A 137 -22.61 -1.35 -0.10
CA PRO A 137 -23.25 -1.28 1.22
C PRO A 137 -23.82 -2.61 1.71
N ASP A 138 -24.44 -3.39 0.81
CA ASP A 138 -25.02 -4.71 1.11
C ASP A 138 -23.92 -5.74 1.46
N GLU A 139 -22.78 -5.71 0.75
CA GLU A 139 -21.63 -6.57 1.02
C GLU A 139 -20.93 -6.19 2.33
N VAL A 140 -20.84 -4.90 2.65
CA VAL A 140 -20.35 -4.42 3.96
C VAL A 140 -21.26 -4.89 5.08
N GLN A 141 -22.57 -4.70 4.96
CA GLN A 141 -23.56 -5.14 5.95
C GLN A 141 -23.47 -6.65 6.18
N LYS A 142 -23.43 -7.45 5.11
CA LYS A 142 -23.25 -8.91 5.18
C LYS A 142 -21.91 -9.31 5.80
N ALA A 143 -20.82 -8.61 5.50
CA ALA A 143 -19.51 -8.88 6.08
C ALA A 143 -19.45 -8.55 7.58
N MET A 144 -20.20 -7.53 8.04
CA MET A 144 -20.36 -7.19 9.45
C MET A 144 -21.19 -8.24 10.20
N GLU A 145 -22.33 -8.66 9.65
CA GLU A 145 -23.20 -9.68 10.25
C GLU A 145 -22.49 -11.02 10.45
N LEU A 146 -21.59 -11.37 9.52
CA LEU A 146 -20.75 -12.57 9.61
C LEU A 146 -19.47 -12.38 10.45
N GLY A 147 -19.19 -11.17 10.93
CA GLY A 147 -18.01 -10.86 11.75
C GLY A 147 -16.68 -10.86 10.99
N TYR A 148 -16.69 -10.67 9.67
CA TYR A 148 -15.48 -10.66 8.83
C TYR A 148 -14.92 -9.26 8.56
N LEU A 149 -15.67 -8.23 8.91
CA LEU A 149 -15.30 -6.83 8.77
C LEU A 149 -15.47 -6.12 10.11
N VAL A 150 -14.50 -5.31 10.51
CA VAL A 150 -14.54 -4.53 11.75
C VAL A 150 -14.55 -3.04 11.45
N ARG A 151 -15.21 -2.26 12.31
CA ARG A 151 -15.14 -0.80 12.27
C ARG A 151 -13.98 -0.33 13.15
N HIS A 152 -12.98 0.29 12.53
CA HIS A 152 -11.88 0.92 13.26
C HIS A 152 -12.40 2.13 14.06
N PRO A 153 -11.79 2.53 15.20
CA PRO A 153 -12.18 3.73 15.96
C PRO A 153 -12.19 5.04 15.15
N SER A 154 -11.46 5.10 14.03
CA SER A 154 -11.52 6.21 13.07
C SER A 154 -12.82 6.29 12.24
N GLY A 155 -13.67 5.28 12.33
CA GLY A 155 -14.89 5.13 11.54
C GLY A 155 -14.73 4.31 10.25
N HIS A 156 -13.51 3.97 9.84
CA HIS A 156 -13.22 3.19 8.62
C HIS A 156 -13.59 1.70 8.76
N TRP A 157 -13.92 1.09 7.62
CA TRP A 157 -14.12 -0.35 7.49
C TRP A 157 -12.82 -1.08 7.20
N VAL A 158 -12.55 -2.12 7.97
CA VAL A 158 -11.25 -2.79 8.00
C VAL A 158 -11.40 -4.30 7.95
N ILE A 159 -10.60 -4.96 7.10
CA ILE A 159 -10.48 -6.43 7.10
C ILE A 159 -9.45 -6.82 8.18
N PRO A 160 -9.82 -7.66 9.18
CA PRO A 160 -8.87 -8.17 10.16
C PRO A 160 -7.92 -9.20 9.55
N HIS A 161 -6.79 -9.45 10.21
CA HIS A 161 -5.77 -10.39 9.71
C HIS A 161 -6.25 -11.85 9.66
N GLY A 162 -5.55 -12.66 8.85
CA GLY A 162 -5.76 -14.10 8.75
C GLY A 162 -6.91 -14.47 7.81
N GLU A 163 -7.79 -15.35 8.29
CA GLU A 163 -8.80 -16.04 7.48
C GLU A 163 -9.91 -15.13 6.91
N ALA A 164 -10.01 -13.88 7.38
CA ALA A 164 -11.10 -12.98 7.02
C ALA A 164 -11.16 -12.65 5.52
N ARG A 165 -10.02 -12.45 4.83
CA ARG A 165 -10.01 -12.23 3.37
C ARG A 165 -10.62 -13.41 2.61
N LYS A 166 -10.24 -14.65 2.94
CA LYS A 166 -10.80 -15.87 2.33
C LYS A 166 -12.32 -15.96 2.55
N ARG A 167 -12.77 -15.65 3.76
CA ARG A 167 -14.20 -15.63 4.13
C ARG A 167 -14.99 -14.53 3.41
N ILE A 168 -14.40 -13.35 3.21
CA ILE A 168 -15.00 -12.27 2.38
C ILE A 168 -15.13 -12.73 0.93
N LEU A 169 -14.07 -13.31 0.33
CA LEU A 169 -14.12 -13.82 -1.05
C LEU A 169 -15.28 -14.81 -1.26
N VAL A 170 -15.40 -15.83 -0.41
CA VAL A 170 -16.43 -16.87 -0.58
C VAL A 170 -17.80 -16.43 -0.08
N HIS A 171 -17.91 -16.01 1.18
CA HIS A 171 -19.23 -15.80 1.80
C HIS A 171 -19.84 -14.44 1.45
N VAL A 172 -19.04 -13.41 1.20
CA VAL A 172 -19.55 -12.06 0.88
C VAL A 172 -19.64 -11.89 -0.63
N LEU A 173 -18.50 -11.96 -1.33
CA LEU A 173 -18.38 -11.75 -2.77
C LEU A 173 -18.87 -12.94 -3.62
N GLY A 174 -19.07 -14.12 -3.02
CA GLY A 174 -19.64 -15.28 -3.71
C GLY A 174 -18.67 -16.00 -4.65
N HIS A 175 -17.36 -15.91 -4.41
CA HIS A 175 -16.38 -16.69 -5.16
C HIS A 175 -16.61 -18.19 -4.94
N GLU A 176 -16.54 -18.96 -6.02
CA GLU A 176 -16.57 -20.42 -5.97
C GLU A 176 -15.33 -20.92 -5.21
N LEU A 177 -15.49 -22.02 -4.46
CA LEU A 177 -14.43 -22.62 -3.66
C LEU A 177 -13.49 -23.44 -4.58
N ALA A 178 -12.76 -22.74 -5.44
CA ALA A 178 -11.86 -23.29 -6.44
C ALA A 178 -10.50 -22.58 -6.38
N CYS A 179 -9.45 -23.29 -6.80
CA CYS A 179 -8.09 -22.75 -6.84
C CYS A 179 -7.88 -21.89 -8.09
N GLY A 180 -7.56 -20.61 -7.90
CA GLY A 180 -7.24 -19.66 -8.98
C GLY A 180 -5.95 -19.96 -9.77
N LEU A 181 -5.20 -21.00 -9.38
CA LEU A 181 -4.00 -21.46 -10.09
C LEU A 181 -4.22 -22.68 -10.97
N CYS A 182 -5.07 -23.64 -10.57
CA CYS A 182 -5.31 -24.85 -11.35
C CYS A 182 -6.77 -25.03 -11.82
N GLY A 183 -7.68 -24.16 -11.40
CA GLY A 183 -9.12 -24.26 -11.64
C GLY A 183 -9.84 -25.38 -10.86
N GLY A 184 -9.09 -26.26 -10.18
CA GLY A 184 -9.66 -27.38 -9.44
C GLY A 184 -10.41 -26.96 -8.17
N PRO A 185 -11.45 -27.71 -7.75
CA PRO A 185 -12.19 -27.43 -6.53
C PRO A 185 -11.32 -27.58 -5.28
N ILE A 186 -11.60 -26.81 -4.25
CA ILE A 186 -11.04 -26.94 -2.90
C ILE A 186 -12.15 -27.51 -2.01
N ALA A 187 -11.86 -28.49 -1.15
CA ALA A 187 -12.91 -29.20 -0.41
C ALA A 187 -13.51 -28.37 0.74
N ALA A 188 -12.68 -27.56 1.41
CA ALA A 188 -13.08 -26.68 2.51
C ALA A 188 -12.32 -25.34 2.47
N LEU A 189 -12.90 -24.28 3.04
CA LEU A 189 -12.31 -22.94 3.07
C LEU A 189 -11.02 -22.89 3.91
N GLU A 190 -10.95 -23.77 4.91
CA GLU A 190 -9.85 -23.99 5.83
C GLU A 190 -8.63 -24.60 5.11
N GLU A 191 -8.86 -25.41 4.06
CA GLU A 191 -7.80 -26.00 3.22
C GLU A 191 -7.28 -25.02 2.16
N ALA A 192 -8.08 -24.00 1.80
CA ALA A 192 -7.64 -22.96 0.90
C ALA A 192 -6.52 -22.13 1.54
N THR A 193 -5.45 -21.90 0.80
CA THR A 193 -4.43 -20.89 1.15
C THR A 193 -4.73 -19.58 0.45
N GLN A 194 -4.26 -18.49 1.04
CA GLN A 194 -4.28 -17.17 0.41
C GLN A 194 -3.07 -17.07 -0.53
N ASP A 195 -3.32 -16.94 -1.84
CA ASP A 195 -2.29 -16.69 -2.85
C ASP A 195 -2.38 -15.24 -3.35
N HIS A 196 -1.23 -14.60 -3.54
CA HIS A 196 -1.13 -13.28 -4.17
C HIS A 196 -0.87 -13.46 -5.66
N ILE A 197 -1.82 -13.08 -6.52
CA ILE A 197 -1.76 -13.26 -7.98
C ILE A 197 -0.42 -12.73 -8.53
N ILE A 198 -0.12 -11.46 -8.20
CA ILE A 198 1.22 -10.90 -8.28
C ILE A 198 1.87 -11.05 -6.89
N PRO A 199 2.96 -11.83 -6.73
CA PRO A 199 3.60 -12.00 -5.44
C PRO A 199 4.08 -10.66 -4.83
N VAL A 200 3.98 -10.51 -3.51
CA VAL A 200 4.43 -9.29 -2.81
C VAL A 200 5.92 -9.02 -3.02
N SER A 201 6.74 -10.08 -3.15
CA SER A 201 8.16 -9.99 -3.51
C SER A 201 8.43 -9.45 -4.93
N GLN A 202 7.44 -9.49 -5.82
CA GLN A 202 7.47 -8.90 -7.16
C GLN A 202 6.74 -7.54 -7.22
N GLY A 203 6.45 -6.93 -6.06
CA GLY A 203 5.76 -5.63 -5.97
C GLY A 203 4.23 -5.69 -6.04
N GLY A 204 3.63 -6.89 -6.01
CA GLY A 204 2.18 -7.04 -5.93
C GLY A 204 1.59 -6.48 -4.63
N PRO A 205 0.42 -5.84 -4.65
CA PRO A 205 -0.20 -5.32 -3.43
C PRO A 205 -0.70 -6.44 -2.51
N ASP A 206 -0.58 -6.24 -1.20
CA ASP A 206 -1.27 -7.06 -0.20
C ASP A 206 -2.73 -6.61 -0.03
N ALA A 207 -3.48 -6.61 -1.13
CA ALA A 207 -4.86 -6.14 -1.23
C ALA A 207 -5.77 -7.26 -1.74
N LEU A 208 -7.02 -7.29 -1.28
CA LEU A 208 -8.06 -8.26 -1.66
C LEU A 208 -8.17 -8.46 -3.18
N ALA A 209 -8.02 -7.40 -3.97
CA ALA A 209 -8.05 -7.45 -5.45
C ALA A 209 -6.88 -8.23 -6.08
N ASN A 210 -5.77 -8.44 -5.37
CA ASN A 210 -4.61 -9.23 -5.77
C ASN A 210 -4.55 -10.58 -5.04
N VAL A 211 -5.60 -10.94 -4.30
CA VAL A 211 -5.66 -12.17 -3.50
C VAL A 211 -6.66 -13.14 -4.09
N GLN A 212 -6.26 -14.40 -4.22
CA GLN A 212 -7.09 -15.50 -4.66
C GLN A 212 -6.98 -16.72 -3.73
N LEU A 213 -7.97 -17.62 -3.82
CA LEU A 213 -7.92 -18.92 -3.14
C LEU A 213 -7.04 -19.87 -3.94
N ALA A 214 -6.17 -20.62 -3.26
CA ALA A 214 -5.37 -21.65 -3.91
C ALA A 214 -5.17 -22.88 -3.02
N HIS A 215 -5.06 -24.07 -3.62
CA HIS A 215 -4.55 -25.23 -2.89
C HIS A 215 -3.14 -24.92 -2.37
N ARG A 216 -2.84 -25.41 -1.17
CA ARG A 216 -1.51 -25.28 -0.57
C ARG A 216 -0.38 -25.73 -1.51
N SER A 217 -0.54 -26.87 -2.16
CA SER A 217 0.41 -27.42 -3.13
C SER A 217 0.60 -26.52 -4.35
N CYS A 218 -0.47 -25.95 -4.91
CA CYS A 218 -0.39 -25.05 -6.06
C CYS A 218 0.30 -23.72 -5.69
N ASN A 219 -0.02 -23.17 -4.53
CA ASN A 219 0.58 -21.93 -4.01
C ASN A 219 2.10 -22.12 -3.71
N GLU A 220 2.46 -23.21 -3.01
CA GLU A 220 3.86 -23.58 -2.76
C GLU A 220 4.66 -23.83 -4.06
N LEU A 221 3.99 -24.34 -5.11
CA LEU A 221 4.59 -24.59 -6.43
C LEU A 221 4.73 -23.32 -7.31
N LYS A 222 3.82 -22.36 -7.17
CA LYS A 222 3.92 -21.02 -7.79
C LYS A 222 5.04 -20.19 -7.15
N GLY A 223 5.13 -20.17 -5.82
CA GLY A 223 6.13 -19.38 -5.10
C GLY A 223 6.09 -17.90 -5.48
N ASN A 224 7.21 -17.36 -5.96
CA ASN A 224 7.35 -15.97 -6.40
C ASN A 224 7.24 -15.77 -7.92
N ALA A 225 6.72 -16.75 -8.67
CA ALA A 225 6.46 -16.61 -10.10
C ALA A 225 5.31 -15.62 -10.37
N LEU A 226 5.51 -14.78 -11.39
CA LEU A 226 4.43 -13.98 -12.00
C LEU A 226 3.54 -14.85 -12.91
N PRO A 227 2.31 -14.42 -13.26
CA PRO A 227 1.42 -15.16 -14.15
C PRO A 227 2.03 -15.56 -15.51
N GLU A 228 2.92 -14.75 -16.06
CA GLU A 228 3.64 -15.01 -17.31
C GLU A 228 4.74 -16.07 -17.16
N GLN A 229 5.16 -16.33 -15.92
CA GLN A 229 6.19 -17.30 -15.52
C GLN A 229 5.57 -18.59 -14.97
N TYR A 230 4.24 -18.71 -14.97
CA TYR A 230 3.56 -19.89 -14.47
C TYR A 230 3.98 -21.16 -15.23
N PRO A 231 4.22 -22.27 -14.53
CA PRO A 231 4.41 -23.56 -15.17
C PRO A 231 3.24 -23.92 -16.11
N PRO A 232 3.48 -24.68 -17.19
CA PRO A 232 2.52 -24.88 -18.28
C PRO A 232 1.25 -25.69 -17.91
N PHE A 233 1.11 -26.12 -16.66
CA PHE A 233 -0.08 -26.78 -16.11
C PHE A 233 -1.03 -25.83 -15.37
N PHE A 234 -0.65 -24.57 -15.14
CA PHE A 234 -1.58 -23.51 -14.75
C PHE A 234 -2.13 -22.84 -16.02
N PRO A 235 -3.44 -22.49 -16.09
CA PRO A 235 -3.99 -21.80 -17.24
C PRO A 235 -3.40 -20.40 -17.33
N ARG A 236 -3.02 -19.96 -18.53
CA ARG A 236 -2.41 -18.63 -18.69
C ARG A 236 -3.49 -17.55 -18.70
N PRO A 237 -3.22 -16.34 -18.18
CA PRO A 237 -4.09 -15.20 -18.39
C PRO A 237 -4.20 -14.92 -19.91
N GLY A 238 -5.37 -15.19 -20.49
CA GLY A 238 -5.64 -14.99 -21.92
C GLY A 238 -5.97 -16.25 -22.72
N ASP A 239 -5.78 -17.46 -22.17
CA ASP A 239 -6.28 -18.68 -22.82
C ASP A 239 -7.83 -18.68 -22.79
N GLU A 240 -8.48 -18.61 -23.95
CA GLU A 240 -9.83 -18.01 -24.17
C GLU A 240 -11.07 -18.70 -23.52
N ALA A 241 -10.90 -19.62 -22.57
CA ALA A 241 -11.99 -20.40 -21.96
C ALA A 241 -12.37 -20.01 -20.51
N ALA A 242 -11.71 -19.01 -19.91
CA ALA A 242 -11.97 -18.59 -18.53
C ALA A 242 -12.71 -17.23 -18.46
N GLY A 243 -14.05 -17.26 -18.52
CA GLY A 243 -14.93 -16.08 -18.36
C GLY A 243 -15.00 -15.51 -16.93
N TRP A 244 -13.85 -15.13 -16.38
CA TRP A 244 -13.66 -14.77 -14.97
C TRP A 244 -13.28 -13.30 -14.71
N TYR A 245 -12.72 -12.59 -15.69
CA TYR A 245 -12.40 -11.16 -15.56
C TYR A 245 -13.55 -10.21 -16.00
N ASP A 246 -14.67 -10.71 -16.52
CA ASP A 246 -15.86 -9.92 -16.91
C ASP A 246 -17.17 -10.46 -16.29
N ARG A 247 -17.29 -10.39 -14.95
CA ARG A 247 -18.56 -10.65 -14.24
C ARG A 247 -19.18 -9.42 -13.56
N THR A 248 -18.44 -8.32 -13.38
CA THR A 248 -18.97 -7.07 -12.80
C THR A 248 -19.90 -6.29 -13.74
N SER A 249 -19.85 -6.52 -15.06
CA SER A 249 -20.63 -5.74 -16.06
C SER A 249 -21.95 -6.36 -16.52
N ARG A 250 -22.34 -7.57 -16.07
CA ARG A 250 -23.55 -8.27 -16.59
C ARG A 250 -24.83 -8.13 -15.76
N ARG A 251 -24.81 -7.52 -14.58
CA ARG A 251 -26.02 -7.38 -13.72
C ARG A 251 -26.98 -6.25 -14.11
N THR A 252 -26.66 -5.39 -15.08
CA THR A 252 -27.43 -4.16 -15.39
C THR A 252 -28.10 -4.09 -16.77
N ARG A 253 -28.04 -5.15 -17.62
CA ARG A 253 -28.55 -5.05 -19.01
C ARG A 253 -29.82 -5.83 -19.39
N ASN A 254 -30.28 -6.80 -18.60
CA ASN A 254 -31.48 -7.59 -18.94
C ASN A 254 -32.72 -7.20 -18.13
N GLY A 255 -33.13 -5.93 -18.27
CA GLY A 255 -34.37 -5.39 -17.74
C GLY A 255 -35.35 -4.94 -18.82
N ARG A 256 -35.75 -5.81 -19.76
CA ARG A 256 -36.97 -5.63 -20.59
C ARG A 256 -37.35 -6.84 -21.46
N GLY A 257 -38.58 -7.32 -21.27
CA GLY A 257 -39.48 -7.79 -22.34
C GLY A 257 -39.18 -9.14 -23.04
N GLY A 258 -39.93 -10.18 -22.69
CA GLY A 258 -39.95 -11.44 -23.44
C GLY A 258 -41.06 -12.40 -22.97
N ARG A 259 -42.30 -12.20 -23.46
CA ARG A 259 -43.36 -13.22 -23.34
C ARG A 259 -43.12 -14.35 -24.37
N HIS A 260 -43.81 -15.48 -24.12
CA HIS A 260 -44.20 -16.55 -25.05
C HIS A 260 -43.39 -17.87 -25.05
N THR A 261 -44.04 -18.92 -24.51
CA THR A 261 -44.34 -20.26 -25.11
C THR A 261 -43.24 -21.04 -25.86
N ARG A 262 -43.15 -22.38 -25.83
CA ARG A 262 -43.88 -23.52 -25.18
C ARG A 262 -43.18 -24.82 -25.66
N HIS A 263 -43.58 -25.99 -25.13
CA HIS A 263 -43.19 -27.37 -25.54
C HIS A 263 -41.82 -27.85 -24.98
N GLN A 264 -41.77 -28.90 -24.13
CA GLN A 264 -42.00 -30.35 -24.35
C GLN A 264 -40.83 -31.02 -25.10
N ARG A 265 -40.30 -32.21 -24.75
CA ARG A 265 -40.56 -33.26 -23.72
C ARG A 265 -39.17 -33.83 -23.29
N GLY A 266 -38.97 -34.38 -22.08
CA GLY A 266 -39.13 -35.83 -21.75
C GLY A 266 -37.99 -36.67 -22.36
N TYR A 267 -37.23 -37.52 -21.67
CA TYR A 267 -37.44 -38.39 -20.49
C TYR A 267 -36.27 -38.20 -19.47
N GLY A 268 -36.36 -38.38 -18.15
CA GLY A 268 -36.81 -39.54 -17.36
C GLY A 268 -35.55 -40.28 -16.84
N ALA A 269 -35.33 -40.58 -15.55
CA ALA A 269 -36.21 -40.61 -14.37
C ALA A 269 -35.51 -40.15 -13.06
N ALA A 270 -36.27 -40.09 -11.95
CA ALA A 270 -35.89 -39.65 -10.60
C ALA A 270 -35.90 -40.87 -9.62
N PRO A 271 -36.06 -40.76 -8.27
CA PRO A 271 -35.89 -39.63 -7.34
C PRO A 271 -35.08 -39.98 -6.06
N THR A 272 -35.10 -39.03 -5.11
CA THR A 272 -34.89 -39.12 -3.63
C THR A 272 -33.47 -38.87 -3.09
N ALA A 273 -33.27 -38.20 -1.95
CA ALA A 273 -34.22 -37.63 -0.98
C ALA A 273 -33.81 -36.21 -0.55
N ALA A 274 -34.79 -35.36 -0.21
CA ALA A 274 -34.52 -34.17 0.58
C ALA A 274 -34.22 -34.59 2.03
N PHE A 275 -33.14 -34.10 2.62
CA PHE A 275 -32.92 -34.22 4.06
C PHE A 275 -32.91 -32.83 4.69
N GLN A 276 -34.09 -32.40 5.14
CA GLN A 276 -34.20 -31.34 6.14
C GLN A 276 -33.84 -31.94 7.50
N ALA A 277 -32.89 -31.35 8.21
CA ALA A 277 -32.70 -31.57 9.63
C ALA A 277 -32.60 -30.21 10.32
N GLN A 278 -33.51 -29.96 11.27
CA GLN A 278 -33.56 -28.73 12.06
C GLN A 278 -32.49 -28.72 13.17
N PRO A 279 -32.20 -27.56 13.78
CA PRO A 279 -31.28 -27.47 14.91
C PRO A 279 -31.81 -28.31 16.08
N ARG A 280 -30.92 -29.04 16.75
CA ARG A 280 -31.18 -29.61 18.07
C ARG A 280 -30.42 -28.83 19.12
N ASP A 281 -31.14 -28.08 19.94
CA ASP A 281 -30.70 -27.76 21.29
C ASP A 281 -30.68 -29.05 22.13
N LEU A 282 -29.58 -29.30 22.83
CA LEU A 282 -29.58 -29.86 24.19
C LEU A 282 -28.27 -29.43 24.90
N PRO A 283 -28.30 -29.14 26.21
CA PRO A 283 -27.17 -28.57 26.92
C PRO A 283 -26.14 -29.62 27.34
N VAL A 284 -24.85 -29.25 27.30
CA VAL A 284 -23.80 -29.98 28.01
C VAL A 284 -23.58 -29.32 29.37
N THR A 285 -23.94 -30.03 30.43
CA THR A 285 -23.60 -29.67 31.81
C THR A 285 -22.11 -29.86 32.07
N LEU A 286 -21.45 -28.84 32.58
CA LEU A 286 -20.11 -28.94 33.16
C LEU A 286 -20.22 -29.04 34.69
N PRO A 287 -19.35 -29.82 35.37
CA PRO A 287 -19.45 -30.04 36.81
C PRO A 287 -18.99 -28.81 37.61
N THR A 288 -19.71 -28.55 38.70
CA THR A 288 -19.41 -27.52 39.69
C THR A 288 -18.15 -27.86 40.49
N PRO A 289 -17.20 -26.94 40.68
CA PRO A 289 -16.29 -26.95 41.82
C PRO A 289 -17.07 -26.55 43.08
N THR A 290 -16.81 -27.26 44.18
CA THR A 290 -17.41 -27.03 45.50
C THR A 290 -16.99 -25.71 46.14
N ASP A 291 -17.83 -25.22 47.06
CA ASP A 291 -17.61 -24.03 47.88
C ASP A 291 -16.25 -23.99 48.60
N THR A 292 -15.66 -22.79 48.64
CA THR A 292 -14.96 -22.32 49.83
C THR A 292 -15.26 -20.83 50.04
N ALA A 293 -15.81 -20.48 51.21
CA ALA A 293 -16.40 -19.18 51.47
C ALA A 293 -15.38 -18.10 51.89
N VAL A 294 -15.55 -16.87 51.39
CA VAL A 294 -15.24 -15.62 52.09
C VAL A 294 -16.32 -14.58 51.78
N SER A 295 -16.85 -13.91 52.81
CA SER A 295 -17.96 -12.95 52.74
C SER A 295 -17.59 -11.58 52.12
N PRO A 296 -18.57 -10.80 51.63
CA PRO A 296 -18.32 -9.59 50.84
C PRO A 296 -18.20 -8.29 51.68
N ALA A 297 -17.59 -7.26 51.08
CA ALA A 297 -17.68 -5.87 51.51
C ALA A 297 -18.56 -5.05 50.54
N PRO A 298 -19.32 -4.04 51.01
CA PRO A 298 -20.37 -3.39 50.22
C PRO A 298 -19.87 -2.24 49.30
N PRO A 299 -20.60 -1.91 48.23
CA PRO A 299 -20.29 -0.76 47.36
C PRO A 299 -20.72 0.57 47.99
N PRO A 300 -19.97 1.68 47.80
CA PRO A 300 -20.39 3.02 48.20
C PRO A 300 -21.47 3.59 47.26
N ALA A 301 -22.33 4.44 47.81
CA ALA A 301 -23.58 4.89 47.19
C ALA A 301 -23.43 6.07 46.21
N SER A 302 -24.40 6.19 45.30
CA SER A 302 -24.63 7.36 44.45
C SER A 302 -25.08 8.59 45.25
N PRO A 303 -24.62 9.82 44.93
CA PRO A 303 -25.24 11.07 45.38
C PRO A 303 -26.46 11.46 44.53
N PRO A 304 -27.33 12.37 45.00
CA PRO A 304 -28.72 12.47 44.56
C PRO A 304 -29.01 13.50 43.47
N SER A 305 -30.19 13.35 42.87
CA SER A 305 -30.82 14.26 41.90
C SER A 305 -31.52 15.46 42.55
N GLN A 306 -31.81 16.49 41.72
CA GLN A 306 -32.81 17.56 41.92
C GLN A 306 -32.41 18.78 42.79
N PRO A 307 -33.02 19.98 42.59
CA PRO A 307 -34.30 20.25 41.91
C PRO A 307 -34.30 21.25 40.74
N ALA A 308 -35.45 21.32 40.07
CA ALA A 308 -35.75 22.23 38.98
C ALA A 308 -36.55 23.46 39.44
N ILE A 309 -36.32 24.60 38.77
CA ILE A 309 -37.16 25.80 38.70
C ILE A 309 -36.98 26.36 37.26
N GLY A 310 -37.97 26.83 36.52
CA GLY A 310 -39.43 26.91 36.73
C GLY A 310 -40.05 28.06 35.92
N GLY A 311 -40.97 27.75 34.99
CA GLY A 311 -41.77 28.75 34.21
C GLY A 311 -41.08 29.36 32.98
N THR A 312 -41.78 29.83 31.94
CA THR A 312 -43.25 29.86 31.71
C THR A 312 -43.60 30.02 30.21
N LYS A 313 -44.88 29.73 29.88
CA LYS A 313 -45.71 30.02 28.68
C LYS A 313 -45.33 31.31 27.89
N ALA A 314 -45.69 31.54 26.61
CA ALA A 314 -46.96 31.16 25.96
C ALA A 314 -46.98 31.29 24.39
N THR A 315 -47.89 30.52 23.77
CA THR A 315 -48.78 30.85 22.62
C THR A 315 -48.31 31.63 21.37
N GLY A 316 -48.48 30.97 20.20
CA GLY A 316 -49.45 31.40 19.18
C GLY A 316 -48.96 32.20 17.96
N GLY A 317 -49.58 31.96 16.79
CA GLY A 317 -49.47 32.87 15.62
C GLY A 317 -49.49 32.19 14.24
N ASN A 318 -50.61 32.29 13.52
CA ASN A 318 -50.70 31.98 12.08
C ASN A 318 -49.94 33.01 11.22
N GLY A 319 -49.52 32.65 10.01
CA GLY A 319 -49.07 33.65 9.03
C GLY A 319 -48.55 33.11 7.70
N ARG A 320 -49.42 33.02 6.68
CA ARG A 320 -49.06 32.84 5.26
C ARG A 320 -49.49 34.10 4.49
N PRO A 321 -48.64 34.65 3.61
CA PRO A 321 -49.02 34.91 2.20
C PRO A 321 -47.89 34.40 1.25
N SER A 322 -48.07 33.88 0.01
CA SER A 322 -48.72 34.41 -1.21
C SER A 322 -48.13 35.75 -1.67
N ASN A 323 -47.87 36.13 -2.92
CA ASN A 323 -47.94 35.61 -4.30
C ASN A 323 -47.51 36.83 -5.17
N GLY A 324 -47.21 36.65 -6.48
CA GLY A 324 -47.06 37.78 -7.44
C GLY A 324 -45.63 37.95 -7.97
N ASN A 325 -45.22 37.71 -9.23
CA ASN A 325 -45.86 37.54 -10.56
C ASN A 325 -45.84 38.80 -11.47
N ALA A 326 -44.94 38.83 -12.46
CA ALA A 326 -44.99 39.51 -13.78
C ALA A 326 -43.64 39.19 -14.50
N GLN A 327 -43.51 38.58 -15.70
CA GLN A 327 -44.12 38.70 -17.03
C GLN A 327 -43.64 39.85 -17.92
N ALA A 328 -42.85 39.51 -18.95
CA ALA A 328 -42.90 39.94 -20.38
C ALA A 328 -41.52 39.62 -21.03
N ALA A 329 -41.28 38.92 -22.16
CA ALA A 329 -42.02 38.33 -23.30
C ALA A 329 -41.63 38.96 -24.66
N THR A 330 -41.68 38.15 -25.73
CA THR A 330 -41.38 38.45 -27.17
C THR A 330 -39.88 38.59 -27.54
N GLY A 331 -39.38 38.11 -28.69
CA GLY A 331 -39.94 37.32 -29.81
C GLY A 331 -38.81 36.79 -30.75
N GLY A 332 -39.06 35.77 -31.60
CA GLY A 332 -38.07 35.11 -32.49
C GLY A 332 -37.91 35.75 -33.89
N PRO A 333 -37.57 35.01 -35.00
CA PRO A 333 -37.41 33.55 -35.14
C PRO A 333 -36.20 33.05 -36.03
N LEU A 334 -36.25 31.76 -36.39
CA LEU A 334 -35.38 30.88 -37.23
C LEU A 334 -35.13 31.36 -38.71
N PRO A 335 -34.18 30.77 -39.53
CA PRO A 335 -34.09 29.32 -39.81
C PRO A 335 -32.72 28.65 -40.13
N THR A 336 -32.79 27.32 -40.27
CA THR A 336 -31.80 26.30 -40.73
C THR A 336 -32.01 25.92 -42.22
N PRO A 337 -31.36 24.88 -42.83
CA PRO A 337 -29.99 24.33 -42.72
C PRO A 337 -29.31 24.06 -44.10
N ALA A 338 -27.99 23.72 -44.14
CA ALA A 338 -27.41 22.93 -45.25
C ALA A 338 -26.09 22.18 -44.90
N LYS A 339 -25.97 20.95 -45.43
CA LYS A 339 -24.74 20.18 -45.78
C LYS A 339 -24.75 20.05 -47.33
N PRO A 340 -23.68 19.70 -48.09
CA PRO A 340 -22.78 18.55 -47.82
C PRO A 340 -21.33 18.54 -48.44
N GLN A 341 -20.59 17.44 -48.18
CA GLN A 341 -19.63 16.71 -49.08
C GLN A 341 -18.31 17.32 -49.64
N GLY A 342 -17.37 16.41 -50.00
CA GLY A 342 -16.11 16.65 -50.74
C GLY A 342 -14.85 16.67 -49.84
N ALA A 343 -14.04 15.61 -49.63
CA ALA A 343 -13.39 14.59 -50.48
C ALA A 343 -12.02 15.00 -51.06
N SER A 344 -10.97 14.18 -50.78
CA SER A 344 -9.70 13.98 -51.55
C SER A 344 -8.78 15.19 -51.86
N ALA A 345 -7.46 15.07 -52.08
CA ALA A 345 -6.44 14.05 -51.78
C ALA A 345 -5.03 14.63 -52.11
N SER A 346 -3.97 13.86 -51.78
CA SER A 346 -2.66 13.76 -52.48
C SER A 346 -1.68 14.95 -52.62
N SER A 347 -0.40 14.62 -52.34
CA SER A 347 0.87 15.15 -52.92
C SER A 347 1.25 16.64 -52.76
N GLY A 348 2.52 17.03 -52.63
CA GLY A 348 3.78 16.26 -52.47
C GLY A 348 4.99 16.99 -53.12
N SER A 349 6.20 16.88 -52.52
CA SER A 349 7.53 17.30 -53.07
C SER A 349 7.74 18.82 -53.33
N GLN A 350 8.92 19.44 -53.53
CA GLN A 350 10.36 19.20 -53.21
C GLN A 350 11.16 20.52 -53.51
N GLY A 351 12.39 20.70 -53.00
CA GLY A 351 13.37 21.77 -53.37
C GLY A 351 13.26 23.09 -52.58
N SER A 352 14.30 23.80 -52.10
CA SER A 352 15.61 24.24 -52.65
C SER A 352 15.51 25.45 -53.62
N HIS A 353 16.33 26.52 -53.57
CA HIS A 353 17.55 26.86 -52.78
C HIS A 353 17.74 28.41 -52.61
N PRO A 354 18.71 28.92 -51.78
CA PRO A 354 18.88 30.35 -51.42
C PRO A 354 19.89 31.11 -52.33
N PRO A 355 19.98 32.47 -52.29
CA PRO A 355 21.00 33.13 -51.40
C PRO A 355 20.75 34.59 -50.91
N ALA A 356 21.50 34.97 -49.85
CA ALA A 356 22.17 36.27 -49.54
C ALA A 356 21.46 37.66 -49.54
N GLY A 357 21.70 38.44 -48.46
CA GLY A 357 21.48 39.91 -48.41
C GLY A 357 21.39 40.53 -46.99
N SER A 358 22.52 40.88 -46.37
CA SER A 358 22.63 41.70 -45.13
C SER A 358 22.63 43.22 -45.48
N PRO A 359 22.43 44.23 -44.58
CA PRO A 359 22.90 44.26 -43.17
C PRO A 359 22.07 45.05 -42.09
N GLN A 360 22.40 44.82 -40.80
CA GLN A 360 22.55 45.78 -39.64
C GLN A 360 21.44 46.81 -39.28
N VAL A 361 21.16 47.28 -38.05
CA VAL A 361 21.49 47.03 -36.59
C VAL A 361 20.74 48.14 -35.79
N PRO A 362 20.53 48.15 -34.44
CA PRO A 362 20.33 47.10 -33.42
C PRO A 362 19.01 47.29 -32.60
N ALA A 363 18.70 46.38 -31.67
CA ALA A 363 17.90 46.70 -30.47
C ALA A 363 18.22 45.74 -29.30
N ASP A 364 18.69 46.32 -28.20
CA ASP A 364 18.79 45.89 -26.79
C ASP A 364 18.81 44.40 -26.40
N ALA A 365 19.86 44.06 -25.65
CA ALA A 365 20.02 42.80 -24.95
C ALA A 365 19.19 42.75 -23.64
N LYS A 366 18.60 41.60 -23.36
CA LYS A 366 18.34 41.15 -21.99
C LYS A 366 18.57 39.65 -21.91
N GLU A 367 19.60 39.26 -21.15
CA GLU A 367 20.01 37.87 -20.98
C GLU A 367 18.88 37.01 -20.42
N THR A 368 18.54 35.94 -21.14
CA THR A 368 17.73 34.83 -20.65
C THR A 368 18.65 33.72 -20.16
N THR A 369 18.78 33.59 -18.84
CA THR A 369 19.38 32.40 -18.22
C THR A 369 18.56 31.16 -18.55
N PRO A 370 19.17 30.06 -19.03
CA PRO A 370 18.43 28.90 -19.49
C PRO A 370 17.96 28.01 -18.33
N SER A 371 16.65 28.00 -18.10
CA SER A 371 15.85 26.79 -17.82
C SER A 371 16.56 25.63 -17.10
N GLU A 372 16.55 25.63 -15.75
CA GLU A 372 16.76 24.40 -14.95
C GLU A 372 15.54 23.46 -15.02
N ALA A 373 15.25 22.97 -16.22
CA ALA A 373 14.57 21.71 -16.45
C ALA A 373 15.61 20.58 -16.38
N ALA A 374 16.31 20.46 -15.25
CA ALA A 374 17.24 19.36 -15.01
C ALA A 374 16.44 18.05 -14.99
N GLY A 375 16.57 17.27 -16.06
CA GLY A 375 15.90 15.99 -16.16
C GLY A 375 16.31 15.08 -15.01
N ARG A 376 15.36 14.34 -14.45
CA ARG A 376 15.70 13.09 -13.77
C ARG A 376 16.25 12.14 -14.83
N GLU A 377 17.56 12.15 -15.01
CA GLU A 377 18.24 11.01 -15.59
C GLU A 377 17.78 9.74 -14.84
N PRO A 378 17.61 8.60 -15.52
CA PRO A 378 17.52 7.34 -14.81
C PRO A 378 18.76 7.23 -13.92
N VAL A 379 18.57 6.86 -12.65
CA VAL A 379 19.69 6.61 -11.74
C VAL A 379 20.52 5.50 -12.36
N ARG A 380 21.61 5.87 -13.04
CA ARG A 380 22.57 4.93 -13.60
C ARG A 380 23.15 4.14 -12.44
N ASP A 381 23.32 2.84 -12.64
CA ASP A 381 24.21 2.06 -11.81
C ASP A 381 25.60 2.66 -11.95
N ASP A 382 26.00 3.40 -10.92
CA ASP A 382 27.31 4.03 -10.81
C ASP A 382 28.24 3.05 -10.08
N PRO A 383 29.09 2.29 -10.80
CA PRO A 383 29.94 1.29 -10.18
C PRO A 383 30.99 1.92 -9.26
N ALA A 384 31.38 3.19 -9.48
CA ALA A 384 32.33 3.87 -8.61
C ALA A 384 31.68 4.21 -7.27
N TRP A 385 30.43 4.69 -7.27
CA TRP A 385 29.68 4.90 -6.03
C TRP A 385 29.34 3.59 -5.31
N LEU A 386 28.97 2.53 -6.02
CA LEU A 386 28.75 1.22 -5.41
C LEU A 386 30.03 0.69 -4.75
N ALA A 387 31.17 0.81 -5.42
CA ALA A 387 32.47 0.48 -4.84
C ALA A 387 32.80 1.36 -3.62
N ALA A 388 32.45 2.66 -3.63
CA ALA A 388 32.62 3.54 -2.48
C ALA A 388 31.77 3.10 -1.27
N VAL A 389 30.49 2.74 -1.48
CA VAL A 389 29.62 2.20 -0.40
C VAL A 389 30.14 0.85 0.10
N GLN A 390 30.69 0.00 -0.76
CA GLN A 390 31.28 -1.28 -0.35
C GLN A 390 32.62 -1.11 0.37
N GLY A 391 33.41 -0.08 0.03
CA GLY A 391 34.67 0.24 0.70
C GLY A 391 34.52 1.04 2.00
N ALA A 392 33.33 1.60 2.26
CA ALA A 392 33.10 2.51 3.37
C ALA A 392 33.15 1.86 4.76
N ASP A 393 33.80 2.55 5.70
CA ASP A 393 33.72 2.33 7.15
C ASP A 393 32.38 2.85 7.75
N LEU A 394 32.17 2.71 9.07
CA LEU A 394 30.94 3.18 9.72
C LEU A 394 30.72 4.71 9.60
N PRO A 395 31.70 5.60 9.89
CA PRO A 395 31.60 7.04 9.62
C PRO A 395 31.26 7.39 8.17
N GLN A 396 31.92 6.75 7.20
CA GLN A 396 31.71 7.00 5.77
C GLN A 396 30.33 6.52 5.33
N LEU A 397 29.89 5.33 5.75
CA LEU A 397 28.53 4.85 5.52
C LEU A 397 27.50 5.79 6.15
N GLN A 398 27.76 6.38 7.31
CA GLN A 398 26.87 7.37 7.92
C GLN A 398 26.71 8.61 7.03
N VAL A 399 27.80 9.14 6.46
CA VAL A 399 27.74 10.28 5.53
C VAL A 399 26.97 9.90 4.27
N LEU A 400 27.33 8.79 3.62
CA LEU A 400 26.68 8.29 2.41
C LEU A 400 25.18 7.99 2.62
N SER A 401 24.79 7.51 3.80
CA SER A 401 23.40 7.19 4.14
C SER A 401 22.45 8.40 4.15
N ARG A 402 23.00 9.61 4.19
CA ARG A 402 22.25 10.89 4.14
C ARG A 402 22.04 11.39 2.71
N GLU A 403 22.61 10.74 1.70
CA GLU A 403 22.44 11.15 0.30
C GLU A 403 20.98 11.07 -0.18
N PRO A 404 20.54 12.03 -1.01
CA PRO A 404 19.29 11.89 -1.76
C PRO A 404 19.25 10.59 -2.56
N ASN A 405 18.11 9.88 -2.51
CA ASN A 405 17.91 8.59 -3.17
C ASN A 405 18.76 7.41 -2.65
N TRP A 406 19.40 7.50 -1.48
CA TRP A 406 20.13 6.38 -0.83
C TRP A 406 19.39 5.04 -0.89
N ALA A 407 18.09 5.02 -0.59
CA ALA A 407 17.27 3.81 -0.63
C ALA A 407 17.16 3.17 -2.03
N THR A 408 17.12 3.99 -3.08
CA THR A 408 17.09 3.56 -4.48
C THR A 408 18.47 3.08 -4.93
N ARG A 409 19.53 3.87 -4.67
CA ARG A 409 20.90 3.55 -5.08
C ARG A 409 21.44 2.30 -4.38
N THR A 410 21.10 2.07 -3.11
CA THR A 410 21.51 0.88 -2.36
C THR A 410 20.66 -0.37 -2.65
N ALA A 411 19.64 -0.32 -3.52
CA ALA A 411 18.79 -1.46 -3.80
C ALA A 411 19.57 -2.66 -4.38
N THR A 412 20.59 -2.39 -5.19
CA THR A 412 21.51 -3.39 -5.76
C THR A 412 22.37 -4.07 -4.68
N LEU A 413 22.88 -3.33 -3.70
CA LEU A 413 23.64 -3.88 -2.54
C LEU A 413 22.74 -4.57 -1.49
N ARG A 414 21.42 -4.50 -1.64
CA ARG A 414 20.45 -5.22 -0.80
C ARG A 414 20.08 -6.58 -1.38
N THR A 415 20.56 -6.94 -2.59
CA THR A 415 20.25 -8.25 -3.17
C THR A 415 21.03 -9.36 -2.44
N LEU A 416 20.27 -10.35 -1.97
CA LEU A 416 20.78 -11.68 -1.65
C LEU A 416 20.32 -12.56 -2.80
N GLU A 417 21.17 -12.76 -3.79
CA GLU A 417 20.81 -13.53 -4.99
C GLU A 417 20.98 -15.02 -4.71
N GLN A 418 19.94 -15.83 -4.93
CA GLN A 418 20.04 -17.26 -4.71
C GLN A 418 21.00 -17.89 -5.73
N LEU A 419 22.08 -18.52 -5.25
CA LEU A 419 23.08 -19.14 -6.11
C LEU A 419 22.45 -20.32 -6.89
N PRO A 420 22.57 -20.37 -8.24
CA PRO A 420 21.99 -21.44 -9.03
C PRO A 420 22.45 -22.83 -8.57
N ARG A 421 21.53 -23.81 -8.58
CA ARG A 421 21.80 -25.19 -8.12
C ARG A 421 23.01 -25.84 -8.79
N THR A 422 23.29 -25.49 -10.04
CA THR A 422 24.46 -25.93 -10.82
C THR A 422 25.78 -25.46 -10.23
N LYS A 423 25.83 -24.26 -9.65
CA LYS A 423 27.01 -23.69 -8.97
C LYS A 423 27.06 -24.05 -7.48
N ALA A 424 25.91 -24.26 -6.84
CA ALA A 424 25.79 -24.50 -5.40
C ALA A 424 26.65 -25.68 -4.88
N GLY A 425 26.72 -26.78 -5.63
CA GLY A 425 27.56 -27.94 -5.26
C GLY A 425 29.06 -27.63 -5.27
N ALA A 426 29.52 -26.90 -6.29
CA ALA A 426 30.92 -26.48 -6.40
C ALA A 426 31.29 -25.46 -5.30
N ALA A 427 30.48 -24.42 -5.13
CA ALA A 427 30.68 -23.40 -4.10
C ALA A 427 30.77 -23.98 -2.68
N ARG A 428 29.93 -24.99 -2.37
CA ARG A 428 29.95 -25.65 -1.05
C ARG A 428 31.18 -26.53 -0.83
N ASN A 429 31.69 -27.17 -1.88
CA ASN A 429 32.78 -28.15 -1.76
C ASN A 429 34.18 -27.55 -2.02
N GLN A 430 34.24 -26.37 -2.65
CA GLN A 430 35.49 -25.68 -3.05
C GLN A 430 35.63 -24.29 -2.46
N GLY A 431 34.62 -23.77 -1.75
CA GLY A 431 34.66 -22.46 -1.11
C GLY A 431 35.44 -22.50 0.21
N THR A 432 36.30 -21.49 0.43
CA THR A 432 37.05 -21.31 1.67
C THR A 432 36.13 -20.76 2.75
N LEU A 433 36.08 -21.36 3.94
CA LEU A 433 35.27 -20.85 5.04
C LEU A 433 35.86 -19.56 5.61
N LEU A 434 35.11 -18.46 5.57
CA LEU A 434 35.48 -17.18 6.17
C LEU A 434 34.96 -17.04 7.60
N ALA A 435 33.73 -17.48 7.85
CA ALA A 435 33.12 -17.45 9.18
C ALA A 435 31.89 -18.36 9.25
N GLU A 436 31.55 -18.83 10.46
CA GLU A 436 30.29 -19.55 10.73
C GLU A 436 29.68 -19.17 12.09
N ALA A 437 28.36 -19.31 12.20
CA ALA A 437 27.63 -19.14 13.45
C ALA A 437 26.33 -19.96 13.47
N SER A 438 25.95 -20.45 14.65
CA SER A 438 24.73 -21.24 14.89
C SER A 438 23.85 -20.55 15.92
N GLY A 439 22.55 -20.39 15.63
CA GLY A 439 21.63 -19.69 16.52
C GLY A 439 20.15 -19.97 16.25
N PRO A 440 19.24 -19.27 16.96
CA PRO A 440 17.79 -19.49 16.88
C PRO A 440 17.18 -19.33 15.48
N LYS A 441 17.87 -18.68 14.54
CA LYS A 441 17.41 -18.49 13.16
C LYS A 441 18.00 -19.50 12.17
N GLY A 442 18.91 -20.37 12.61
CA GLY A 442 19.60 -21.36 11.78
C GLY A 442 21.11 -21.35 11.97
N HIS A 443 21.78 -22.21 11.20
CA HIS A 443 23.23 -22.21 11.05
C HIS A 443 23.61 -21.47 9.76
N PHE A 444 24.59 -20.58 9.85
CA PHE A 444 25.03 -19.70 8.76
C PHE A 444 26.53 -19.84 8.58
N ARG A 445 26.97 -20.05 7.34
CA ARG A 445 28.39 -20.09 6.97
C ARG A 445 28.64 -19.14 5.81
N LEU A 446 29.67 -18.31 5.89
CA LEU A 446 30.11 -17.47 4.78
C LEU A 446 31.36 -18.08 4.16
N LEU A 447 31.29 -18.37 2.87
CA LEU A 447 32.38 -18.92 2.08
C LEU A 447 32.91 -17.86 1.10
N GLU A 448 34.20 -17.90 0.80
CA GLU A 448 34.78 -17.27 -0.38
C GLU A 448 34.90 -18.30 -1.50
N TRP A 449 34.35 -18.00 -2.68
CA TRP A 449 34.44 -18.88 -3.84
C TRP A 449 34.48 -18.07 -5.15
N GLN A 450 35.53 -18.28 -5.95
CA GLN A 450 35.77 -17.57 -7.22
C GLN A 450 35.84 -16.02 -7.08
N GLY A 451 36.28 -15.52 -5.92
CA GLY A 451 36.35 -14.08 -5.61
C GLY A 451 35.01 -13.46 -5.18
N ASP A 452 33.95 -14.26 -5.11
CA ASP A 452 32.65 -13.86 -4.57
C ASP A 452 32.40 -14.45 -3.18
N HIS A 453 31.54 -13.80 -2.40
CA HIS A 453 31.13 -14.29 -1.09
C HIS A 453 29.80 -15.07 -1.23
N VAL A 454 29.77 -16.29 -0.68
CA VAL A 454 28.61 -17.19 -0.74
C VAL A 454 28.14 -17.50 0.67
N LEU A 455 26.95 -17.03 1.02
CA LEU A 455 26.28 -17.33 2.28
C LEU A 455 25.51 -18.64 2.16
N VAL A 456 25.89 -19.64 2.95
CA VAL A 456 25.15 -20.88 3.17
C VAL A 456 24.26 -20.69 4.40
N GLU A 457 22.95 -20.85 4.21
CA GLU A 457 21.95 -20.85 5.28
C GLU A 457 21.34 -22.25 5.43
N GLU A 458 21.41 -22.79 6.64
CA GLU A 458 20.92 -24.11 7.01
C GLU A 458 19.84 -23.98 8.10
N ARG A 459 18.61 -24.40 7.76
CA ARG A 459 17.46 -24.42 8.67
C ARG A 459 16.81 -25.81 8.66
N GLY A 460 17.15 -26.62 9.66
CA GLY A 460 16.73 -28.02 9.73
C GLY A 460 17.26 -28.80 8.52
N ARG A 461 16.37 -29.44 7.74
CA ARG A 461 16.74 -30.17 6.52
C ARG A 461 16.90 -29.30 5.26
N ARG A 462 16.67 -27.99 5.34
CA ARG A 462 16.75 -27.08 4.18
C ARG A 462 18.08 -26.32 4.20
N GLN A 463 18.87 -26.47 3.14
CA GLN A 463 20.08 -25.68 2.87
C GLN A 463 19.80 -24.76 1.67
N THR A 464 20.16 -23.47 1.79
CA THR A 464 20.09 -22.51 0.68
C THR A 464 21.40 -21.73 0.60
N LEU A 465 21.84 -21.41 -0.63
CA LEU A 465 23.09 -20.68 -0.87
C LEU A 465 22.75 -19.37 -1.58
N HIS A 466 23.37 -18.28 -1.15
CA HIS A 466 23.13 -16.94 -1.68
C HIS A 466 24.47 -16.26 -2.00
N LEU A 467 24.56 -15.61 -3.15
CA LEU A 467 25.61 -14.65 -3.44
C LEU A 467 25.38 -13.42 -2.56
N VAL A 468 26.43 -12.94 -1.89
CA VAL A 468 26.35 -11.73 -1.06
C VAL A 468 27.47 -10.76 -1.43
N LYS A 469 27.16 -9.47 -1.41
CA LYS A 469 28.15 -8.40 -1.55
C LYS A 469 28.45 -7.83 -0.17
N MET A 470 29.63 -8.15 0.36
CA MET A 470 30.11 -7.60 1.62
C MET A 470 30.35 -6.09 1.53
N VAL A 471 30.29 -5.43 2.68
CA VAL A 471 30.65 -4.02 2.88
C VAL A 471 31.75 -3.95 3.94
N HIS A 472 32.70 -3.04 3.78
CA HIS A 472 33.91 -2.97 4.60
C HIS A 472 33.59 -2.78 6.09
N ALA A 473 32.60 -1.94 6.42
CA ALA A 473 32.14 -1.67 7.78
C ALA A 473 31.70 -2.88 8.63
N ILE A 474 31.58 -4.10 8.08
CA ILE A 474 31.29 -5.32 8.86
C ILE A 474 32.14 -6.52 8.40
N THR A 475 32.71 -7.26 9.35
CA THR A 475 33.46 -8.49 9.05
C THR A 475 32.55 -9.69 8.74
N PRO A 476 33.07 -10.73 8.07
CA PRO A 476 32.40 -12.03 7.97
C PRO A 476 31.87 -12.59 9.30
N ARG A 477 32.67 -12.51 10.37
CA ARG A 477 32.35 -13.04 11.71
C ARG A 477 31.15 -12.34 12.34
N ALA A 478 31.19 -11.01 12.42
CA ALA A 478 30.07 -10.21 12.91
C ALA A 478 28.81 -10.39 12.06
N TYR A 479 28.95 -10.50 10.74
CA TYR A 479 27.83 -10.70 9.82
C TYR A 479 27.11 -12.03 10.07
N VAL A 480 27.81 -13.18 10.05
CA VAL A 480 27.16 -14.49 10.26
C VAL A 480 26.59 -14.64 11.67
N TRP A 481 27.25 -14.11 12.69
CA TRP A 481 26.71 -14.07 14.06
C TRP A 481 25.37 -13.34 14.09
N TYR A 482 25.30 -12.14 13.49
CA TYR A 482 24.08 -11.35 13.44
C TYR A 482 22.94 -12.10 12.72
N LEU A 483 23.22 -12.77 11.60
CA LEU A 483 22.22 -13.56 10.89
C LEU A 483 21.67 -14.70 11.74
N SER A 484 22.50 -15.34 12.57
CA SER A 484 22.09 -16.45 13.43
C SER A 484 21.06 -16.06 14.51
N ARG A 485 21.02 -14.77 14.92
CA ARG A 485 20.09 -14.20 15.92
C ARG A 485 18.90 -13.49 15.28
N PHE A 486 19.13 -12.63 14.29
CA PHE A 486 18.10 -11.75 13.71
C PHE A 486 17.54 -12.24 12.36
N GLY A 487 18.23 -13.17 11.70
CA GLY A 487 17.81 -13.80 10.44
C GLY A 487 18.45 -13.20 9.20
N ARG A 488 18.34 -13.92 8.07
CA ARG A 488 18.98 -13.59 6.80
C ARG A 488 18.63 -12.19 6.29
N THR A 489 19.64 -11.34 6.10
CA THR A 489 19.56 -10.00 5.48
C THR A 489 20.92 -9.64 4.84
N SER A 490 21.01 -8.59 4.02
CA SER A 490 22.28 -8.24 3.34
C SER A 490 23.31 -7.61 4.30
N PRO A 491 24.63 -7.69 4.02
CA PRO A 491 25.67 -7.10 4.86
C PRO A 491 25.46 -5.60 5.11
N LEU A 492 25.09 -4.85 4.06
CA LEU A 492 24.74 -3.42 4.18
C LEU A 492 23.54 -3.19 5.11
N ALA A 493 22.52 -4.05 5.06
CA ALA A 493 21.37 -3.95 5.95
C ALA A 493 21.73 -4.27 7.41
N VAL A 494 22.72 -5.12 7.67
CA VAL A 494 23.27 -5.33 9.03
C VAL A 494 24.01 -4.08 9.49
N ALA A 495 24.97 -3.58 8.70
CA ALA A 495 25.73 -2.37 9.03
C ALA A 495 24.80 -1.17 9.33
N MET A 496 23.83 -0.89 8.46
CA MET A 496 22.84 0.18 8.66
C MET A 496 21.92 -0.04 9.87
N ALA A 497 21.75 -1.27 10.34
CA ALA A 497 20.92 -1.58 11.51
C ALA A 497 21.74 -1.74 12.81
N LEU A 498 23.07 -1.60 12.76
CA LEU A 498 23.96 -1.42 13.89
C LEU A 498 24.42 0.06 14.03
N LEU A 499 24.49 0.79 12.92
CA LEU A 499 24.91 2.20 12.86
C LEU A 499 24.23 3.13 13.91
N PRO A 500 22.90 3.07 14.15
CA PRO A 500 22.25 3.93 15.15
C PRO A 500 22.49 3.49 16.60
N LEU A 501 22.98 2.26 16.81
CA LEU A 501 23.38 1.75 18.13
C LEU A 501 24.79 2.22 18.45
N TRP A 502 25.71 2.14 17.47
CA TRP A 502 27.05 2.75 17.54
C TRP A 502 27.01 4.25 17.85
N GLN A 503 26.14 5.02 17.19
CA GLN A 503 25.99 6.46 17.43
C GLN A 503 25.55 6.84 18.85
N LYS A 504 24.98 5.90 19.62
CA LYS A 504 24.36 6.18 20.93
C LYS A 504 25.14 5.60 22.12
N GLY A 505 25.93 4.56 21.91
CA GLY A 505 26.70 3.93 22.97
C GLY A 505 28.12 4.47 23.06
N THR A 506 28.71 4.37 24.24
CA THR A 506 30.14 4.56 24.47
C THR A 506 30.82 3.18 24.46
N THR A 507 31.88 3.04 23.68
CA THR A 507 32.75 1.85 23.70
C THR A 507 33.62 1.83 24.95
N ASP A 508 33.93 0.64 25.46
CA ASP A 508 34.97 0.47 26.49
C ASP A 508 36.39 0.58 25.91
N GLU A 509 37.40 0.38 26.77
CA GLU A 509 38.84 0.41 26.40
C GLU A 509 39.24 -0.67 25.37
N HIS A 510 38.38 -1.68 25.15
CA HIS A 510 38.57 -2.78 24.20
C HIS A 510 37.67 -2.63 22.95
N GLY A 511 37.08 -1.44 22.73
CA GLY A 511 36.19 -1.18 21.60
C GLY A 511 34.82 -1.87 21.71
N ARG A 512 34.46 -2.42 22.87
CA ARG A 512 33.22 -3.17 23.09
C ARG A 512 32.07 -2.23 23.39
N LEU A 513 30.94 -2.46 22.73
CA LEU A 513 29.73 -1.66 22.82
C LEU A 513 28.53 -2.54 23.25
N PRO A 514 28.02 -2.41 24.48
CA PRO A 514 26.77 -3.07 24.87
C PRO A 514 25.60 -2.44 24.12
N VAL A 515 24.80 -3.27 23.45
CA VAL A 515 23.67 -2.83 22.62
C VAL A 515 22.43 -3.69 22.84
N SER A 516 21.27 -3.01 22.83
CA SER A 516 19.96 -3.66 22.91
C SER A 516 19.25 -3.60 21.57
N LYS A 517 18.73 -4.75 21.09
CA LYS A 517 17.93 -4.81 19.87
C LYS A 517 16.82 -5.85 19.99
N SER A 518 15.58 -5.42 19.74
CA SER A 518 14.40 -6.30 19.75
C SER A 518 14.26 -7.13 21.04
N GLY A 519 14.71 -6.59 22.18
CA GLY A 519 14.70 -7.26 23.48
C GLY A 519 15.89 -8.19 23.78
N GLN A 520 16.82 -8.38 22.83
CA GLN A 520 18.08 -9.06 23.09
C GLN A 520 19.19 -8.06 23.43
N GLN A 521 19.94 -8.32 24.49
CA GLN A 521 21.20 -7.66 24.79
C GLN A 521 22.36 -8.45 24.17
N PHE A 522 23.31 -7.74 23.58
CA PHE A 522 24.54 -8.30 23.03
C PHE A 522 25.60 -7.20 22.98
N VAL A 523 26.84 -7.60 22.79
CA VAL A 523 27.99 -6.70 22.68
C VAL A 523 28.49 -6.70 21.24
N VAL A 524 28.87 -5.52 20.75
CA VAL A 524 29.47 -5.32 19.43
C VAL A 524 30.89 -4.80 19.63
N VAL A 525 31.88 -5.46 19.07
CA VAL A 525 33.28 -5.01 19.10
C VAL A 525 33.56 -4.18 17.86
N ILE A 526 34.13 -2.99 18.08
CA ILE A 526 34.42 -2.01 17.03
C ILE A 526 35.92 -1.70 17.03
N GLU A 527 36.58 -2.04 15.93
CA GLU A 527 38.00 -1.77 15.67
C GLU A 527 38.10 -1.03 14.33
N ASP A 528 39.01 -0.05 14.21
CA ASP A 528 39.25 0.74 13.00
C ASP A 528 37.96 1.25 12.30
N HIS A 529 36.98 1.69 13.09
CA HIS A 529 35.66 2.15 12.65
C HIS A 529 34.80 1.09 11.91
N ARG A 530 35.02 -0.20 12.20
CA ARG A 530 34.30 -1.34 11.61
C ARG A 530 33.76 -2.25 12.70
N VAL A 531 32.63 -2.91 12.43
CA VAL A 531 32.14 -3.97 13.31
C VAL A 531 32.93 -5.25 13.05
N VAL A 532 33.79 -5.64 13.99
CA VAL A 532 34.65 -6.83 13.87
C VAL A 532 34.05 -8.09 14.49
N GLU A 533 33.28 -7.94 15.57
CA GLU A 533 32.63 -9.04 16.27
C GLU A 533 31.31 -8.59 16.88
N CYS A 534 30.39 -9.54 17.05
CA CYS A 534 29.17 -9.41 17.85
C CYS A 534 29.10 -10.67 18.72
N ASP A 535 28.79 -10.54 20.02
CA ASP A 535 28.60 -11.70 20.89
C ASP A 535 27.57 -11.47 22.01
N GLU A 536 27.05 -12.53 22.61
CA GLU A 536 26.05 -12.44 23.69
C GLU A 536 26.69 -11.89 24.97
N GLU A 537 25.97 -11.01 25.69
CA GLU A 537 26.49 -10.32 26.89
C GLU A 537 26.98 -11.29 27.99
N LEU A 538 26.46 -12.52 27.99
CA LEU A 538 26.83 -13.60 28.92
C LEU A 538 28.15 -14.31 28.58
N SER A 539 28.71 -14.19 27.37
CA SER A 539 29.99 -14.85 27.02
C SER A 539 31.21 -14.06 27.54
N LEU A 540 31.05 -12.75 27.74
CA LEU A 540 32.14 -11.81 28.05
C LEU A 540 32.49 -11.73 29.55
N ALA A 541 31.89 -12.60 30.37
CA ALA A 541 32.20 -12.78 31.80
C ALA A 541 33.17 -13.96 32.06
N SER A 542 33.85 -14.45 31.02
CA SER A 542 34.81 -15.58 31.06
C SER A 542 36.23 -15.14 30.73
#